data_AF-A0A1C2DRB4-F1
#
_entry.id   AF-A0A1C2DRB4-F1
#
_cell.length_a   1.000
_cell.length_b   1.000
_cell.length_c   1.000
_cell.angle_alpha   90.00
_cell.angle_beta   90.00
_cell.angle_gamma   90.00
#
_symmetry.space_group_name_H-M   'P 1'
#
loop_
_entity.id
_entity.type
_entity.pdbx_description
1 polymer ?
#
loop_
_entity_poly.entity_id
_entity_poly.type
_entity_poly.pdbx_seq_one_letter_code
_entity_poly.pdbx_strand_id
1 'polypeptide(L)'
;MDSFELNVGTVKYEGKGVLINQGGANFLGTAEKPIVVHVDTDTDWPTIIPAGAGVVVAILVAWMTVRVQKNQIQGNISNLRHHWMAELREAAAELIQCTTYMVNMSSVDRKFKYSPEYYQCCARSSQLRAKVELLLSRDDARAKQVRDAGSTALRGAISCKHKQNTGPLLEKISIYKNLLRRELEMAWTDTKRDLGIDQKLFFIRLFKNKKSDEIL
;
A
#
# COMPACT_ATOMS: atom_id res chain seq x y z
N MET A 1 57.22 22.11 4.51
CA MET A 1 56.85 23.17 5.48
C MET A 1 57.21 24.44 4.76
N ASP A 2 56.23 25.00 4.06
CA ASP A 2 56.46 26.04 3.08
C ASP A 2 56.35 27.39 3.79
N SER A 3 57.49 28.06 3.93
CA SER A 3 57.62 29.37 4.56
C SER A 3 57.01 30.43 3.64
N PHE A 4 55.96 31.09 4.12
CA PHE A 4 55.35 32.22 3.42
C PHE A 4 56.07 33.51 3.85
N GLU A 5 56.92 34.07 2.98
CA GLU A 5 57.54 35.38 3.19
C GLU A 5 56.62 36.48 2.69
N LEU A 6 56.11 37.31 3.60
CA LEU A 6 55.25 38.43 3.26
C LEU A 6 56.11 39.65 2.90
N ASN A 7 56.14 39.99 1.61
CA ASN A 7 56.89 41.13 1.09
C ASN A 7 56.21 42.45 1.50
N VAL A 8 56.74 43.09 2.54
CA VAL A 8 56.19 44.31 3.16
C VAL A 8 56.32 45.57 2.30
N GLY A 9 56.93 45.48 1.11
CA GLY A 9 57.13 46.60 0.20
C GLY A 9 55.88 47.15 -0.49
N THR A 10 54.74 46.43 -0.44
CA THR A 10 53.52 46.80 -1.20
C THR A 10 52.32 47.15 -0.34
N VAL A 11 52.46 47.22 0.99
CA VAL A 11 51.36 47.66 1.87
C VAL A 11 51.31 49.19 1.87
N LYS A 12 50.59 49.75 0.90
CA LYS A 12 50.21 51.17 0.90
C LYS A 12 49.19 51.41 2.00
N TYR A 13 49.61 52.10 3.05
CA TYR A 13 48.75 52.59 4.12
C TYR A 13 47.99 53.83 3.62
N GLU A 14 46.70 53.68 3.26
CA GLU A 14 45.78 54.80 3.07
C GLU A 14 45.29 55.27 4.44
N GLY A 15 46.11 56.07 5.12
CA GLY A 15 45.77 56.62 6.43
C GLY A 15 46.70 57.75 6.82
N LYS A 16 46.21 58.98 6.68
CA LYS A 16 46.74 60.27 7.14
C LYS A 16 48.08 60.21 7.90
N GLY A 17 49.14 60.61 7.22
CA GLY A 17 50.44 60.87 7.84
C GLY A 17 50.31 61.93 8.94
N VAL A 18 50.56 61.52 10.18
CA VAL A 18 50.85 62.44 11.28
C VAL A 18 52.36 62.68 11.25
N LEU A 19 52.76 63.70 10.48
CA LEU A 19 54.10 64.28 10.57
C LEU A 19 54.15 65.09 11.88
N ILE A 20 54.73 64.52 12.94
CA ILE A 20 55.22 65.31 14.07
C ILE A 20 56.71 65.47 13.86
N ASN A 21 57.07 66.63 13.32
CA ASN A 21 58.43 67.11 13.21
C ASN A 21 58.74 67.91 14.48
N GLN A 22 59.39 67.29 15.46
CA GLN A 22 60.12 68.00 16.51
C GLN A 22 61.46 67.29 16.71
N GLY A 23 62.53 68.09 16.75
CA GLY A 23 63.89 67.67 16.48
C GLY A 23 64.44 66.60 17.42
N GLY A 24 65.20 65.68 16.82
CA GLY A 24 66.39 65.11 17.43
C GLY A 24 66.18 64.00 18.46
N ALA A 25 65.58 62.87 18.06
CA ALA A 25 66.01 61.52 18.46
C ALA A 25 65.11 60.46 17.79
N ASN A 26 65.69 59.57 16.98
CA ASN A 26 64.99 58.39 16.47
C ASN A 26 64.94 57.33 17.58
N PHE A 27 63.89 57.36 18.40
CA PHE A 27 63.54 56.23 19.25
C PHE A 27 62.55 55.34 18.49
N LEU A 28 63.04 54.21 18.00
CA LEU A 28 62.23 53.06 17.58
C LEU A 28 61.51 52.52 18.81
N GLY A 29 60.32 53.07 19.11
CA GLY A 29 59.44 52.51 20.11
C GLY A 29 58.85 51.19 19.61
N THR A 30 59.43 50.07 20.01
CA THR A 30 58.77 48.75 19.95
C THR A 30 57.67 48.72 21.00
N ALA A 31 56.57 49.42 20.74
CA ALA A 31 55.32 49.17 21.45
C ALA A 31 54.72 47.90 20.85
N GLU A 32 55.05 46.74 21.43
CA GLU A 32 54.31 45.49 21.27
C GLU A 32 52.88 45.72 21.77
N LYS A 33 52.03 46.30 20.92
CA LYS A 33 50.58 46.13 21.05
C LYS A 33 50.22 44.92 20.20
N PRO A 34 49.60 43.88 20.78
CA PRO A 34 49.23 42.70 20.02
C PRO A 34 48.30 43.10 18.87
N ILE A 35 48.59 42.62 17.66
CA ILE A 35 47.70 42.75 16.52
C ILE A 35 46.48 41.88 16.84
N VAL A 36 45.42 42.51 17.32
CA VAL A 36 44.12 41.85 17.51
C VAL A 36 43.52 41.67 16.12
N VAL A 37 43.77 40.50 15.51
CA VAL A 37 43.01 40.08 14.33
C VAL A 37 41.62 39.72 14.83
N HIS A 38 40.69 40.67 14.73
CA HIS A 38 39.27 40.35 14.81
C HIS A 38 38.93 39.53 13.57
N VAL A 39 38.92 38.21 13.71
CA VAL A 39 38.21 37.34 12.77
C VAL A 39 36.74 37.49 13.10
N ASP A 40 36.10 38.49 12.51
CA ASP A 40 34.64 38.50 12.39
C ASP A 40 34.29 37.26 11.58
N THR A 41 34.00 36.18 12.30
CA THR A 41 33.47 34.96 11.69
C THR A 41 31.98 35.23 11.51
N ASP A 42 31.67 36.17 10.63
CA ASP A 42 30.34 36.30 10.04
C ASP A 42 30.10 34.96 9.35
N THR A 43 29.47 34.07 10.11
CA THR A 43 29.00 32.79 9.59
C THR A 43 28.06 33.17 8.47
N ASP A 44 28.44 32.88 7.22
CA ASP A 44 27.67 33.22 6.03
C ASP A 44 26.32 32.48 6.06
N TRP A 45 25.37 33.03 6.83
CA TRP A 45 23.98 32.64 6.87
C TRP A 45 23.36 32.58 5.47
N PRO A 46 23.69 33.47 4.51
CA PRO A 46 23.20 33.37 3.15
C PRO A 46 23.65 32.09 2.41
N THR A 47 24.74 31.44 2.83
CA THR A 47 25.24 30.19 2.24
C THR A 47 24.69 28.96 2.94
N ILE A 48 24.42 29.06 4.25
CA ILE A 48 23.82 27.98 5.06
C ILE A 48 22.33 27.80 4.76
N ILE A 49 21.59 28.89 4.51
CA ILE A 49 20.14 28.85 4.27
C ILE A 49 19.78 28.05 2.99
N PRO A 50 20.42 28.25 1.82
CA PRO A 50 20.17 27.45 0.62
C PRO A 50 20.57 25.97 0.80
N ALA A 51 21.68 25.71 1.48
CA ALA A 51 22.15 24.35 1.75
C ALA A 51 21.18 23.60 2.69
N GLY A 52 20.71 24.25 3.75
CA GLY A 52 19.71 23.71 4.67
C GLY A 52 18.33 23.51 4.01
N ALA A 53 17.90 24.47 3.19
CA ALA A 53 16.66 24.35 2.42
C ALA A 53 16.71 23.18 1.43
N GLY A 54 17.87 22.96 0.78
CA GLY A 54 18.09 21.81 -0.11
C GLY A 54 17.89 20.47 0.59
N VAL A 55 18.42 20.30 1.81
CA VAL A 55 18.25 19.09 2.62
C VAL A 55 16.78 18.88 3.01
N VAL A 56 16.08 19.94 3.42
CA VAL A 56 14.64 19.85 3.77
C VAL A 56 13.79 19.46 2.56
N VAL A 57 14.03 20.08 1.39
CA VAL A 57 13.33 19.73 0.15
C VAL A 57 13.64 18.28 -0.24
N ALA A 58 14.89 17.83 -0.15
CA ALA A 58 15.26 16.46 -0.46
C ALA A 58 14.56 15.44 0.46
N ILE A 59 14.45 15.72 1.77
CA ILE A 59 13.69 14.87 2.71
C ILE A 59 12.21 14.85 2.37
N LEU A 60 11.62 16.01 2.02
CA LEU A 60 10.22 16.11 1.65
C LEU A 60 9.92 15.34 0.36
N VAL A 61 10.77 15.46 -0.66
CA VAL A 61 10.67 14.70 -1.91
C VAL A 61 10.86 13.21 -1.64
N ALA A 62 11.86 12.80 -0.85
CA ALA A 62 12.07 11.41 -0.49
C ALA A 62 10.83 10.82 0.22
N TRP A 63 10.24 11.58 1.15
CA TRP A 63 9.00 11.20 1.84
C TRP A 63 7.81 11.08 0.89
N MET A 64 7.66 12.04 -0.04
CA MET A 64 6.61 12.00 -1.07
C MET A 64 6.78 10.80 -2.00
N THR A 65 8.01 10.51 -2.45
CA THR A 65 8.31 9.35 -3.30
C THR A 65 8.02 8.03 -2.59
N VAL A 66 8.42 7.89 -1.32
CA VAL A 66 8.09 6.70 -0.52
C VAL A 66 6.57 6.52 -0.38
N ARG A 67 5.81 7.61 -0.21
CA ARG A 67 4.34 7.55 -0.18
C ARG A 67 3.73 7.15 -1.52
N VAL A 68 4.21 7.71 -2.63
CA VAL A 68 3.74 7.38 -3.97
C VAL A 68 3.99 5.90 -4.29
N GLN A 69 5.18 5.39 -3.99
CA GLN A 69 5.53 3.97 -4.20
C GLN A 69 4.65 3.04 -3.35
N LYS A 70 4.44 3.37 -2.06
CA LYS A 70 3.53 2.60 -1.19
C LYS A 70 2.10 2.59 -1.74
N ASN A 71 1.59 3.72 -2.22
CA ASN A 71 0.25 3.81 -2.80
C ASN A 71 0.15 3.00 -4.10
N GLN A 72 1.18 2.98 -4.94
CA GLN A 72 1.20 2.17 -6.16
C GLN A 72 1.21 0.66 -5.86
N ILE A 73 2.01 0.23 -4.88
CA ILE A 73 2.05 -1.17 -4.43
C ILE A 73 0.69 -1.58 -3.84
N GLN A 74 0.08 -0.73 -3.01
CA GLN A 74 -1.26 -0.96 -2.46
C GLN A 74 -2.33 -1.03 -3.56
N GLY A 75 -2.24 -0.15 -4.56
CA GLY A 75 -3.11 -0.18 -5.73
C GLY A 75 -3.00 -1.49 -6.52
N ASN A 76 -1.77 -1.97 -6.73
CA ASN A 76 -1.52 -3.23 -7.43
C ASN A 76 -2.05 -4.45 -6.62
N ILE A 77 -1.81 -4.49 -5.31
CA ILE A 77 -2.33 -5.54 -4.42
C ILE A 77 -3.87 -5.55 -4.42
N SER A 78 -4.49 -4.36 -4.36
CA SER A 78 -5.94 -4.22 -4.43
C SER A 78 -6.51 -4.71 -5.76
N ASN A 79 -5.83 -4.41 -6.88
CA ASN A 79 -6.22 -4.88 -8.20
C ASN A 79 -6.14 -6.42 -8.31
N LEU A 80 -5.05 -7.02 -7.81
CA LEU A 80 -4.91 -8.48 -7.74
C LEU A 80 -6.01 -9.13 -6.90
N ARG A 81 -6.34 -8.56 -5.74
CA ARG A 81 -7.45 -9.06 -4.90
C ARG A 81 -8.80 -8.90 -5.58
N HIS A 82 -9.04 -7.79 -6.27
CA HIS A 82 -10.27 -7.57 -7.00
C HIS A 82 -10.45 -8.58 -8.13
N HIS A 83 -9.39 -8.82 -8.91
CA HIS A 83 -9.39 -9.82 -9.97
C HIS A 83 -9.63 -11.23 -9.42
N TRP A 84 -8.90 -11.61 -8.37
CA TRP A 84 -9.10 -12.88 -7.67
C TRP A 84 -10.55 -13.06 -7.17
N MET A 85 -11.15 -12.04 -6.55
CA MET A 85 -12.55 -12.07 -6.11
C MET A 85 -13.52 -12.23 -7.28
N ALA A 86 -13.26 -11.57 -8.41
CA ALA A 86 -14.09 -11.66 -9.61
C ALA A 86 -14.04 -13.08 -10.19
N GLU A 87 -12.84 -13.65 -10.36
CA GLU A 87 -12.68 -15.02 -10.86
C GLU A 87 -13.29 -16.07 -9.92
N LEU A 88 -13.13 -15.90 -8.61
CA LEU A 88 -13.72 -16.80 -7.62
C LEU A 88 -15.25 -16.75 -7.68
N ARG A 89 -15.82 -15.54 -7.77
CA ARG A 89 -17.27 -15.35 -7.88
C ARG A 89 -17.82 -15.98 -9.15
N GLU A 90 -17.16 -15.79 -10.29
CA GLU A 90 -17.57 -16.35 -11.57
C GLU A 90 -17.52 -17.88 -11.55
N ALA A 91 -16.37 -18.46 -11.17
CA ALA A 91 -16.21 -19.91 -11.13
C ALA A 91 -17.17 -20.58 -10.14
N ALA A 92 -17.40 -19.95 -8.98
CA ALA A 92 -18.35 -20.43 -8.00
C ALA A 92 -19.80 -20.35 -8.47
N ALA A 93 -20.20 -19.25 -9.12
CA ALA A 93 -21.54 -19.09 -9.66
C ALA A 93 -21.85 -20.14 -10.73
N GLU A 94 -20.91 -20.37 -11.64
CA GLU A 94 -21.05 -21.38 -12.67
C GLU A 94 -21.11 -22.80 -12.07
N LEU A 95 -20.30 -23.10 -11.04
CA LEU A 95 -20.36 -24.39 -10.35
C LEU A 95 -21.72 -24.60 -9.67
N ILE A 96 -22.25 -23.58 -9.00
CA ILE A 96 -23.58 -23.62 -8.37
C ILE A 96 -24.65 -23.86 -9.43
N GLN A 97 -24.55 -23.21 -10.59
CA GLN A 97 -25.49 -23.39 -11.69
C GLN A 97 -25.44 -24.83 -12.25
N CYS A 98 -24.25 -25.35 -12.56
CA CYS A 98 -24.09 -26.73 -13.06
C CYS A 98 -24.61 -27.76 -12.05
N THR A 99 -24.27 -27.62 -10.76
CA THR A 99 -24.72 -28.54 -9.72
C THR A 99 -26.24 -28.49 -9.51
N THR A 100 -26.83 -27.29 -9.52
CA THR A 100 -28.29 -27.12 -9.42
C THR A 100 -29.00 -27.71 -10.63
N TYR A 101 -28.48 -27.47 -11.84
CA TYR A 101 -29.01 -28.05 -13.08
C TYR A 101 -28.96 -29.58 -13.02
N MET A 102 -27.84 -30.16 -12.60
CA MET A 102 -27.68 -31.60 -12.44
C MET A 102 -28.69 -32.19 -11.46
N VAL A 103 -28.91 -31.55 -10.31
CA VAL A 103 -29.90 -31.99 -9.32
C VAL A 103 -31.31 -31.98 -9.92
N ASN A 104 -31.69 -30.87 -10.55
CA ASN A 104 -33.03 -30.70 -11.10
C ASN A 104 -33.29 -31.71 -12.23
N MET A 105 -32.39 -31.79 -13.22
CA MET A 105 -32.55 -32.70 -14.35
C MET A 105 -32.49 -34.17 -13.94
N SER A 106 -31.60 -34.53 -13.01
CA SER A 106 -31.53 -35.92 -12.49
C SER A 106 -32.79 -36.33 -11.75
N SER A 107 -33.53 -35.38 -11.17
CA SER A 107 -34.79 -35.66 -10.47
C SER A 107 -35.97 -35.82 -11.45
N VAL A 108 -35.98 -35.06 -12.54
CA VAL A 108 -37.07 -35.02 -13.53
C VAL A 108 -36.92 -36.12 -14.57
N ASP A 109 -35.76 -36.27 -15.19
CA ASP A 109 -35.54 -37.22 -16.28
C ASP A 109 -34.62 -38.37 -15.85
N ARG A 110 -35.14 -39.60 -15.97
CA ARG A 110 -34.39 -40.82 -15.66
C ARG A 110 -33.24 -41.07 -16.65
N LYS A 111 -33.38 -40.64 -17.91
CA LYS A 111 -32.38 -40.86 -18.96
C LYS A 111 -31.25 -39.84 -18.93
N PHE A 112 -31.44 -38.70 -18.26
CA PHE A 112 -30.44 -37.63 -18.17
C PHE A 112 -29.05 -38.13 -17.74
N LYS A 113 -28.95 -39.05 -16.76
CA LYS A 113 -27.64 -39.58 -16.32
C LYS A 113 -26.83 -40.31 -17.38
N TYR A 114 -27.49 -40.81 -18.42
CA TYR A 114 -26.85 -41.51 -19.54
C TYR A 114 -26.64 -40.58 -20.74
N SER A 115 -27.08 -39.33 -20.63
CA SER A 115 -27.01 -38.37 -21.71
C SER A 115 -25.62 -37.73 -21.77
N PRO A 116 -25.14 -37.34 -22.98
CA PRO A 116 -23.87 -36.65 -23.13
C PRO A 116 -23.83 -35.33 -22.34
N GLU A 117 -24.98 -34.66 -22.19
CA GLU A 117 -25.12 -33.41 -21.42
C GLU A 117 -24.77 -33.62 -19.94
N TYR A 118 -25.12 -34.77 -19.34
CA TYR A 118 -24.75 -35.08 -17.96
C TYR A 118 -23.24 -35.24 -17.79
N TYR A 119 -22.58 -35.92 -18.73
CA TYR A 119 -21.12 -36.07 -18.71
C TYR A 119 -20.41 -34.72 -18.86
N GLN A 120 -20.91 -33.85 -19.74
CA GLN A 120 -20.40 -32.48 -19.88
C GLN A 120 -20.57 -31.67 -18.59
N CYS A 121 -21.75 -31.76 -17.94
CA CYS A 121 -22.00 -31.09 -16.66
C CYS A 121 -21.08 -31.60 -15.55
N CYS A 122 -20.85 -32.91 -15.47
CA CYS A 122 -19.94 -33.52 -14.49
C CYS A 122 -18.49 -33.08 -14.71
N ALA A 123 -18.01 -33.10 -15.96
CA ALA A 123 -16.67 -32.67 -16.31
C ALA A 123 -16.48 -31.18 -16.00
N ARG A 124 -17.43 -30.33 -16.42
CA ARG A 124 -17.40 -28.89 -16.17
C ARG A 124 -17.45 -28.57 -14.67
N SER A 125 -18.32 -29.24 -13.92
CA SER A 125 -18.41 -29.06 -12.46
C SER A 125 -17.11 -29.46 -11.76
N SER A 126 -16.44 -30.52 -12.23
CA SER A 126 -15.15 -30.96 -11.68
C SER A 126 -14.03 -29.96 -11.97
N GLN A 127 -13.98 -29.41 -13.18
CA GLN A 127 -13.04 -28.35 -13.56
C GLN A 127 -13.26 -27.07 -12.73
N LEU A 128 -14.52 -26.62 -12.62
CA LEU A 128 -14.87 -25.43 -11.84
C LEU A 128 -14.55 -25.60 -10.36
N ARG A 129 -14.79 -26.79 -9.81
CA ARG A 129 -14.40 -27.12 -8.44
C ARG A 129 -12.89 -27.01 -8.26
N ALA A 130 -12.09 -27.59 -9.15
CA ALA A 130 -10.64 -27.47 -9.08
C ALA A 130 -10.18 -26.00 -9.18
N LYS A 131 -10.80 -25.21 -10.06
CA LYS A 131 -10.54 -23.76 -10.17
C LYS A 131 -10.85 -23.04 -8.85
N VAL A 132 -12.00 -23.32 -8.23
CA VAL A 132 -12.37 -22.75 -6.93
C VAL A 132 -11.40 -23.19 -5.82
N GLU A 133 -10.97 -24.46 -5.80
CA GLU A 133 -9.99 -24.95 -4.81
C GLU A 133 -8.64 -24.24 -4.94
N LEU A 134 -8.17 -23.98 -6.17
CA LEU A 134 -6.95 -23.20 -6.41
C LEU A 134 -7.09 -21.75 -5.97
N LEU A 135 -8.23 -21.11 -6.25
CA LEU A 135 -8.48 -19.74 -5.83
C LEU A 135 -8.61 -19.63 -4.30
N LEU A 136 -9.14 -20.64 -3.63
CA LEU A 136 -9.24 -20.73 -2.17
C LEU A 136 -7.97 -21.28 -1.49
N SER A 137 -6.81 -21.28 -2.17
CA SER A 137 -5.52 -21.87 -1.76
C SER A 137 -5.02 -21.59 -0.33
N ARG A 138 -5.69 -20.75 0.45
CA ARG A 138 -5.41 -20.57 1.87
C ARG A 138 -5.75 -21.85 2.64
N ASP A 139 -4.83 -22.30 3.49
CA ASP A 139 -5.06 -23.38 4.44
C ASP A 139 -5.65 -22.88 5.77
N ASP A 140 -6.61 -21.96 5.69
CA ASP A 140 -7.39 -21.57 6.85
C ASP A 140 -8.66 -22.44 6.99
N ALA A 141 -9.18 -22.49 8.22
CA ALA A 141 -10.36 -23.30 8.53
C ALA A 141 -11.59 -22.90 7.70
N ARG A 142 -11.66 -21.65 7.25
CA ARG A 142 -12.78 -21.11 6.46
C ARG A 142 -12.73 -21.60 5.02
N ALA A 143 -11.58 -21.47 4.37
CA ALA A 143 -11.37 -22.03 3.04
C ALA A 143 -11.61 -23.54 3.05
N LYS A 144 -11.20 -24.26 4.10
CA LYS A 144 -11.52 -25.67 4.27
C LYS A 144 -13.03 -25.93 4.35
N GLN A 145 -13.78 -25.16 5.15
CA GLN A 145 -15.24 -25.28 5.23
C GLN A 145 -15.92 -25.03 3.86
N VAL A 146 -15.46 -24.03 3.10
CA VAL A 146 -15.99 -23.77 1.75
C VAL A 146 -15.71 -24.94 0.81
N ARG A 147 -14.48 -25.47 0.82
CA ARG A 147 -14.07 -26.64 0.04
C ARG A 147 -14.91 -27.88 0.39
N ASP A 148 -15.10 -28.14 1.67
CA ASP A 148 -15.87 -29.29 2.17
C ASP A 148 -17.36 -29.17 1.80
N ALA A 149 -17.94 -27.97 1.92
CA ALA A 149 -19.31 -27.72 1.52
C ALA A 149 -19.51 -27.87 0.00
N GLY A 150 -18.59 -27.34 -0.82
CA GLY A 150 -18.63 -27.49 -2.28
C GLY A 150 -18.49 -28.95 -2.72
N SER A 151 -17.58 -29.69 -2.07
CA SER A 151 -17.42 -31.13 -2.27
C SER A 151 -18.69 -31.91 -1.92
N THR A 152 -19.32 -31.57 -0.80
CA THR A 152 -20.56 -32.22 -0.34
C THR A 152 -21.72 -31.92 -1.27
N ALA A 153 -21.85 -30.68 -1.74
CA ALA A 153 -22.86 -30.27 -2.70
C ALA A 153 -22.70 -31.00 -4.04
N LEU A 154 -21.47 -31.05 -4.59
CA LEU A 154 -21.19 -31.73 -5.86
C LEU A 154 -21.41 -33.24 -5.78
N ARG A 155 -20.91 -33.90 -4.72
CA ARG A 155 -21.17 -35.33 -4.50
C ARG A 155 -22.68 -35.61 -4.37
N GLY A 156 -23.39 -34.74 -3.65
CA GLY A 156 -24.84 -34.77 -3.54
C GLY A 156 -25.51 -34.71 -4.91
N ALA A 157 -25.13 -33.75 -5.75
CA ALA A 157 -25.65 -33.59 -7.11
C ALA A 157 -25.42 -34.81 -8.00
N ILE A 158 -24.20 -35.37 -7.98
CA ILE A 158 -23.85 -36.59 -8.74
C ILE A 158 -24.68 -37.80 -8.26
N SER A 159 -24.87 -37.91 -6.95
CA SER A 159 -25.62 -39.02 -6.33
C SER A 159 -27.14 -38.93 -6.49
N CYS A 160 -27.69 -37.77 -6.91
CA CYS A 160 -29.12 -37.51 -7.04
C CYS A 160 -29.80 -38.54 -7.96
N LYS A 161 -30.91 -39.14 -7.54
CA LYS A 161 -31.66 -40.14 -8.32
C LYS A 161 -32.97 -39.55 -8.86
N HIS A 162 -33.50 -40.20 -9.90
CA HIS A 162 -34.82 -39.88 -10.44
C HIS A 162 -35.90 -39.95 -9.35
N LYS A 163 -36.80 -38.95 -9.33
CA LYS A 163 -37.86 -38.76 -8.32
C LYS A 163 -37.37 -38.63 -6.87
N GLN A 164 -36.09 -38.39 -6.64
CA GLN A 164 -35.59 -38.08 -5.30
C GLN A 164 -36.03 -36.68 -4.87
N ASN A 165 -36.36 -36.50 -3.59
CA ASN A 165 -36.56 -35.17 -3.02
C ASN A 165 -35.26 -34.33 -3.18
N THR A 166 -35.33 -33.27 -3.96
CA THR A 166 -34.20 -32.38 -4.24
C THR A 166 -33.96 -31.35 -3.15
N GLY A 167 -34.93 -31.08 -2.27
CA GLY A 167 -34.85 -30.07 -1.21
C GLY A 167 -33.57 -30.14 -0.38
N PRO A 168 -33.21 -31.30 0.20
CA PRO A 168 -31.98 -31.45 0.99
C PRO A 168 -30.69 -31.24 0.18
N LEU A 169 -30.70 -31.49 -1.13
CA LEU A 169 -29.55 -31.27 -2.01
C LEU A 169 -29.41 -29.79 -2.37
N LEU A 170 -30.53 -29.13 -2.65
CA LEU A 170 -30.57 -27.68 -2.91
C LEU A 170 -30.18 -26.88 -1.67
N GLU A 171 -30.53 -27.37 -0.47
CA GLU A 171 -30.09 -26.79 0.79
C GLU A 171 -28.56 -26.85 0.94
N LYS A 172 -27.94 -27.99 0.64
CA LYS A 172 -26.47 -28.13 0.64
C LYS A 172 -25.79 -27.16 -0.34
N ILE A 173 -26.35 -26.99 -1.53
CA ILE A 173 -25.88 -26.01 -2.51
C ILE A 173 -26.04 -24.58 -1.97
N SER A 174 -27.15 -24.29 -1.28
CA SER A 174 -27.39 -23.00 -0.64
C SER A 174 -26.40 -22.70 0.50
N ILE A 175 -26.08 -23.69 1.33
CA ILE A 175 -25.04 -23.59 2.36
C ILE A 175 -23.70 -23.23 1.73
N TYR A 176 -23.30 -23.95 0.67
CA TYR A 176 -22.07 -23.65 -0.07
C TYR A 176 -22.06 -22.22 -0.63
N LYS A 177 -23.15 -21.78 -1.26
CA LYS A 177 -23.32 -20.40 -1.75
C LYS A 177 -23.15 -19.36 -0.64
N ASN A 178 -23.73 -19.60 0.53
CA ASN A 178 -23.66 -18.67 1.65
C ASN A 178 -22.25 -18.60 2.25
N LEU A 179 -21.54 -19.73 2.34
CA LEU A 179 -20.14 -19.75 2.78
C LEU A 179 -19.22 -19.00 1.80
N LEU A 180 -19.39 -19.20 0.49
CA LEU A 180 -18.67 -18.45 -0.54
C LEU A 180 -18.94 -16.95 -0.46
N ARG A 181 -20.21 -16.56 -0.29
CA ARG A 181 -20.59 -15.15 -0.14
C ARG A 181 -19.90 -14.51 1.06
N ARG A 182 -19.88 -15.21 2.19
CA ARG A 182 -19.19 -14.75 3.40
C ARG A 182 -17.70 -14.56 3.14
N GLU A 183 -17.04 -15.50 2.45
CA GLU A 183 -15.62 -15.40 2.10
C GLU A 183 -15.33 -14.18 1.21
N LEU A 184 -16.16 -13.96 0.18
CA LEU A 184 -16.06 -12.79 -0.70
C LEU A 184 -16.31 -11.46 0.03
N GLU A 185 -17.26 -11.40 0.96
CA GLU A 185 -17.54 -10.20 1.76
C GLU A 185 -16.39 -9.86 2.71
N MET A 186 -15.74 -10.88 3.29
CA MET A 186 -14.54 -10.67 4.13
C MET A 186 -13.36 -10.18 3.28
N ALA A 187 -13.10 -10.82 2.14
CA ALA A 187 -12.04 -10.37 1.23
C ALA A 187 -12.28 -8.94 0.70
N TRP A 188 -13.54 -8.57 0.48
CA TRP A 188 -13.92 -7.21 0.14
C TRP A 188 -13.62 -6.22 1.27
N THR A 189 -13.90 -6.61 2.51
CA THR A 189 -13.58 -5.81 3.70
C THR A 189 -12.08 -5.61 3.84
N ASP A 190 -11.28 -6.66 3.62
CA ASP A 190 -9.82 -6.58 3.62
C ASP A 190 -9.30 -5.67 2.49
N THR A 191 -9.93 -5.71 1.31
CA THR A 191 -9.60 -4.83 0.18
C THR A 191 -9.90 -3.35 0.50
N LYS A 192 -11.03 -3.06 1.16
CA LYS A 192 -11.36 -1.70 1.62
C LYS A 192 -10.35 -1.16 2.63
N ARG A 193 -9.90 -2.02 3.54
CA ARG A 193 -8.88 -1.67 4.54
C ARG A 193 -7.54 -1.34 3.85
N ASP A 194 -7.12 -2.13 2.88
CA ASP A 194 -5.86 -1.91 2.15
C ASP A 194 -5.85 -0.61 1.34
N LEU A 195 -7.02 -0.20 0.83
CA LEU A 195 -7.19 1.06 0.11
C LEU A 195 -7.28 2.29 1.03
N GLY A 196 -7.23 2.11 2.36
CA GLY A 196 -7.29 3.20 3.33
C GLY A 196 -8.64 3.95 3.34
N ILE A 197 -9.70 3.34 2.80
CA ILE A 197 -11.04 3.96 2.74
C ILE A 197 -11.56 4.26 4.16
N ASP A 198 -11.28 3.37 5.12
CA ASP A 198 -11.67 3.56 6.52
C ASP A 198 -10.85 4.65 7.24
N GLN A 199 -9.59 4.87 6.87
CA GLN A 199 -8.74 5.89 7.50
C GLN A 199 -9.08 7.31 7.03
N LYS A 200 -9.46 7.49 5.76
CA LYS A 200 -9.86 8.81 5.23
C LYS A 200 -11.16 9.33 5.88
N LEU A 201 -12.10 8.43 6.18
CA LEU A 201 -13.32 8.80 6.92
C LEU A 201 -13.03 9.21 8.38
N PHE A 202 -12.02 8.61 9.00
CA PHE A 202 -11.59 8.96 10.36
C PHE A 202 -11.00 10.38 10.43
N PHE A 203 -10.16 10.78 9.47
CA PHE A 203 -9.64 12.15 9.40
C PHE A 203 -10.75 13.17 9.10
N ILE A 204 -11.69 12.87 8.20
CA ILE A 204 -12.82 13.77 7.92
C ILE A 204 -13.70 13.96 9.18
N ARG A 205 -13.91 12.92 10.00
CA ARG A 205 -14.61 13.06 11.29
C ARG A 205 -13.84 13.90 12.30
N LEU A 206 -12.52 13.73 12.41
CA LEU A 206 -11.68 14.52 13.32
C LEU A 206 -11.65 16.02 12.96
N PHE A 207 -11.59 16.36 11.66
CA PHE A 207 -11.63 17.76 11.22
C PHE A 207 -13.05 18.36 11.21
N LYS A 208 -14.10 17.55 11.18
CA LYS A 208 -15.49 18.03 11.29
C LYS A 208 -15.89 18.36 12.73
N ASN A 209 -15.37 17.64 13.73
CA ASN A 209 -15.66 17.93 15.14
C ASN A 209 -14.90 19.15 15.69
N LYS A 210 -13.78 19.57 15.08
CA LYS A 210 -13.01 20.71 15.57
C LYS A 210 -13.62 22.08 15.23
N LYS A 211 -14.67 22.12 14.40
CA LYS A 211 -15.31 23.36 13.94
C LYS A 211 -16.56 23.74 14.73
N SER A 212 -16.92 22.97 15.77
CA SER A 212 -18.10 23.20 16.60
C SER A 212 -17.81 23.77 18.00
N ASP A 213 -16.53 23.97 18.34
CA ASP A 213 -16.13 24.46 19.68
C ASP A 213 -15.68 25.94 19.70
N GLU A 214 -15.92 26.72 18.62
CA GLU A 214 -15.57 28.16 18.54
C GLU A 214 -16.81 29.07 18.35
N ILE A 215 -17.94 28.72 18.96
CA ILE A 215 -19.05 29.66 19.15
C ILE A 215 -19.48 29.61 20.62
N LEU A 216 -18.81 30.41 21.45
CA LEU A 216 -19.33 30.99 22.69
C LEU A 216 -18.50 32.24 23.03
#